data_AF-A0AAD8L246-F1
#
_entry.id   AF-A0AAD8L246-F1
#
_cell.length_a   1.000
_cell.length_b   1.000
_cell.length_c   1.000
_cell.angle_alpha   90.00
_cell.angle_beta   90.00
_cell.angle_gamma   90.00
#
_symmetry.space_group_name_H-M   'P 1'
#
loop_
_entity.id
_entity.type
_entity.pdbx_description
1 polymer ?
#
loop_
_entity_poly.entity_id
_entity_poly.type
_entity_poly.pdbx_seq_one_letter_code
_entity_poly.pdbx_strand_id
1 'polypeptide(L)'
;MLKTVIGRFGRRTGIRTSERTRLSTSKRFSTNNKPGIEQDTNGEKSEMLTHHDSYRDLDKLDFMTATKILFTTPPKNKKFGLDFHLVQLFFVCLPSLAVYLVAQYARHEMKKMDAELEKRQIEESKKLKATEEEVLKSNPHLLEVKERLESLEKTVSEIVTESKNQRDMKVLKQNENDQKQRASSTAVEPSSNKQASNKQETQQVENQKATQDGSTSDANFIHQIPAVLLTIMADEEPKSLDYVNEIVLKKRKNNEDWAIRRREQLQQRVKKSKSDNFVIKKPEQFIREYRDREIDLIKMKHRAKRPIKSSSLSQSKLLFVIRIQGKTDMHPQTRKLLYSLRLRRKFTGVFLKANDRNLEVLQKVEPYVAYGYPNLKSVNELVYKKGLAKFNKQLCPLTDNNIIEQALGEHKIICIEDVVNEIANVGPHFKEVCHFLCPFSLNKPEKALQGKKKPFRDGGDSGNRGDQINDLVSKMN
;
A
#
# COMPACT_ATOMS: atom_id res chain seq x y z
N MET A 1 40.70 68.45 -13.75
CA MET A 1 40.68 68.18 -15.20
C MET A 1 39.39 67.44 -15.50
N LEU A 2 38.35 68.11 -16.02
CA LEU A 2 37.99 68.14 -17.45
C LEU A 2 37.97 66.71 -18.04
N LYS A 3 36.94 66.19 -18.71
CA LYS A 3 35.71 66.69 -19.36
C LYS A 3 34.90 65.40 -19.69
N THR A 4 33.59 65.33 -19.44
CA THR A 4 32.51 65.64 -20.41
C THR A 4 32.43 64.58 -21.53
N VAL A 5 31.29 63.94 -21.82
CA VAL A 5 30.24 64.42 -22.76
C VAL A 5 29.11 63.35 -22.75
N ILE A 6 27.90 63.65 -22.24
CA ILE A 6 26.65 63.97 -22.99
C ILE A 6 26.10 62.76 -23.77
N GLY A 7 24.83 62.35 -23.74
CA GLY A 7 23.52 62.85 -23.27
C GLY A 7 22.51 61.71 -23.55
N ARG A 8 21.20 61.74 -23.32
CA ARG A 8 20.20 62.82 -23.27
C ARG A 8 18.91 62.22 -22.67
N PHE A 9 18.18 63.08 -21.95
CA PHE A 9 16.70 63.19 -21.87
C PHE A 9 15.89 61.97 -21.38
N GLY A 10 15.24 62.03 -20.21
CA GLY A 10 14.09 62.88 -19.87
C GLY A 10 12.83 62.01 -19.90
N ARG A 11 11.83 62.04 -19.01
CA ARG A 11 11.29 63.01 -18.04
C ARG A 11 10.31 62.24 -17.12
N ARG A 12 10.15 62.75 -15.88
CA ARG A 12 8.91 63.02 -15.10
C ARG A 12 7.79 61.95 -15.11
N THR A 13 7.20 61.51 -13.99
CA THR A 13 6.43 62.20 -12.93
C THR A 13 6.08 61.10 -11.90
N GLY A 14 5.93 61.25 -10.59
CA GLY A 14 5.53 62.35 -9.73
C GLY A 14 4.45 61.84 -8.74
N ILE A 15 4.66 62.08 -7.44
CA ILE A 15 3.64 62.46 -6.42
C ILE A 15 2.71 61.31 -5.93
N ARG A 16 2.83 60.79 -4.69
CA ARG A 16 2.50 61.32 -3.33
C ARG A 16 1.01 61.18 -2.97
N THR A 17 0.75 60.65 -1.75
CA THR A 17 -0.32 60.89 -0.74
C THR A 17 -0.80 59.55 -0.15
N SER A 18 -0.58 59.15 1.11
CA SER A 18 -0.88 59.72 2.44
C SER A 18 -2.31 59.46 2.94
N GLU A 19 -2.40 58.97 4.20
CA GLU A 19 -3.53 59.07 5.16
C GLU A 19 -4.72 58.10 4.94
N ARG A 20 -5.49 57.59 5.91
CA ARG A 20 -5.66 57.85 7.37
C ARG A 20 -6.61 56.79 8.00
N THR A 21 -6.30 56.35 9.23
CA THR A 21 -7.18 56.21 10.43
C THR A 21 -8.42 55.29 10.55
N ARG A 22 -8.58 54.83 11.82
CA ARG A 22 -9.79 54.58 12.67
C ARG A 22 -10.38 53.15 12.66
N LEU A 23 -10.22 52.40 13.76
CA LEU A 23 -11.00 52.38 15.03
C LEU A 23 -12.35 51.64 14.89
N SER A 24 -12.50 50.48 15.56
CA SER A 24 -13.68 50.21 16.40
C SER A 24 -13.45 49.03 17.36
N THR A 25 -13.77 49.33 18.62
CA THR A 25 -13.98 48.47 19.77
C THR A 25 -15.33 47.74 19.69
N SER A 26 -15.45 46.50 20.17
CA SER A 26 -16.61 46.08 20.98
C SER A 26 -16.44 44.74 21.73
N LYS A 27 -16.45 44.86 23.06
CA LYS A 27 -17.12 44.07 24.11
C LYS A 27 -17.00 42.53 24.25
N ARG A 28 -16.44 42.22 25.42
CA ARG A 28 -16.69 41.16 26.43
C ARG A 28 -18.05 40.42 26.36
N PHE A 29 -17.98 39.12 26.62
CA PHE A 29 -18.91 38.44 27.52
C PHE A 29 -18.14 37.78 28.68
N SER A 30 -18.68 38.00 29.87
CA SER A 30 -18.23 37.53 31.18
C SER A 30 -19.16 36.41 31.61
N THR A 31 -18.61 35.32 32.14
CA THR A 31 -19.29 34.51 33.17
C THR A 31 -18.25 34.08 34.22
N ASN A 32 -18.37 34.70 35.39
CA ASN A 32 -17.84 34.14 36.63
C ASN A 32 -18.70 32.93 37.02
N ASN A 33 -18.07 31.84 37.42
CA ASN A 33 -18.42 31.11 38.65
C ASN A 33 -17.26 30.18 39.06
N LYS A 34 -16.63 30.54 40.19
CA LYS A 34 -15.82 29.67 41.05
C LYS A 34 -16.79 28.88 41.95
N PRO A 35 -16.44 27.67 42.43
CA PRO A 35 -15.52 27.51 43.57
C PRO A 35 -14.36 26.56 43.19
N GLY A 36 -13.14 26.65 43.72
CA GLY A 36 -12.77 26.91 45.11
C GLY A 36 -12.38 25.58 45.78
N ILE A 37 -11.24 25.00 45.38
CA ILE A 37 -10.44 24.09 46.22
C ILE A 37 -8.97 24.46 46.01
N GLU A 38 -8.28 24.50 47.14
CA GLU A 38 -7.02 25.15 47.41
C GLU A 38 -5.82 24.52 46.72
N GLN A 39 -4.79 25.35 46.64
CA GLN A 39 -3.47 25.07 46.16
C GLN A 39 -2.72 24.27 47.23
N ASP A 40 -1.97 23.26 46.80
CA ASP A 40 -0.66 23.05 47.38
C ASP A 40 0.39 23.10 46.26
N THR A 41 1.32 24.00 46.50
CA THR A 41 2.46 24.38 45.67
C THR A 41 3.60 23.41 45.84
N ASN A 42 4.26 23.07 44.73
CA ASN A 42 5.72 22.97 44.51
C ASN A 42 5.88 22.29 43.11
N GLY A 43 6.18 23.00 42.01
CA GLY A 43 7.46 23.68 41.77
C GLY A 43 8.54 22.59 41.66
N GLU A 44 8.91 22.08 40.48
CA GLU A 44 9.77 22.76 39.53
C GLU A 44 9.60 22.26 38.07
N LYS A 45 9.86 23.17 37.14
CA LYS A 45 9.93 22.95 35.69
C LYS A 45 11.39 22.86 35.24
N SER A 46 11.61 22.06 34.20
CA SER A 46 12.35 22.35 32.95
C SER A 46 13.32 21.19 32.62
N GLU A 47 12.99 20.37 31.63
CA GLU A 47 13.35 20.54 30.20
C GLU A 47 14.82 20.25 29.89
N MET A 48 15.12 19.04 29.40
CA MET A 48 15.52 18.85 28.00
C MET A 48 15.48 17.37 27.61
N LEU A 49 14.69 17.07 26.58
CA LEU A 49 14.55 15.79 25.90
C LEU A 49 15.38 15.82 24.61
N THR A 50 16.26 14.84 24.45
CA THR A 50 16.97 14.54 23.20
C THR A 50 16.07 13.82 22.20
N HIS A 51 16.27 14.17 20.93
CA HIS A 51 15.48 13.80 19.75
C HIS A 51 15.43 12.28 19.43
N HIS A 52 16.05 11.40 20.22
CA HIS A 52 16.15 9.98 19.88
C HIS A 52 15.56 8.99 20.89
N ASP A 53 15.15 9.43 22.09
CA ASP A 53 14.56 8.58 23.14
C ASP A 53 13.02 8.67 23.23
N SER A 54 12.39 9.60 22.52
CA SER A 54 10.94 9.83 22.57
C SER A 54 10.05 8.70 22.02
N TYR A 55 10.63 7.60 21.56
CA TYR A 55 9.89 6.48 20.95
C TYR A 55 9.70 5.28 21.88
N ARG A 56 10.53 5.12 22.92
CA ARG A 56 10.42 3.97 23.83
C ARG A 56 9.47 4.21 25.01
N ASP A 57 9.25 5.46 25.39
CA ASP A 57 8.31 5.83 26.46
C ASP A 57 6.83 5.86 26.01
N LEU A 58 6.56 5.62 24.72
CA LEU A 58 5.20 5.58 24.15
C LEU A 58 4.39 4.35 24.57
N ASP A 59 5.05 3.29 25.07
CA ASP A 59 4.38 2.05 25.46
C ASP A 59 3.71 2.12 26.85
N LYS A 60 3.96 3.18 27.62
CA LYS A 60 3.38 3.39 28.98
C LYS A 60 2.82 4.81 29.17
N LEU A 61 2.20 5.38 28.14
CA LEU A 61 1.64 6.72 28.21
C LEU A 61 0.15 6.68 28.60
N ASP A 62 -0.13 7.18 29.81
CA ASP A 62 -1.50 7.34 30.31
C ASP A 62 -2.26 8.41 29.49
N PHE A 63 -3.56 8.21 29.25
CA PHE A 63 -4.35 8.96 28.26
C PHE A 63 -4.36 10.48 28.51
N MET A 64 -4.34 10.88 29.79
CA MET A 64 -4.26 12.27 30.24
C MET A 64 -2.94 12.94 29.85
N THR A 65 -1.83 12.18 29.87
CA THR A 65 -0.51 12.69 29.52
C THR A 65 -0.39 12.86 28.01
N ALA A 66 -0.94 11.92 27.23
CA ALA A 66 -0.99 12.00 25.76
C ALA A 66 -1.86 13.18 25.26
N THR A 67 -3.00 13.44 25.91
CA THR A 67 -3.82 14.62 25.60
C THR A 67 -3.13 15.92 25.97
N LYS A 68 -2.39 15.96 27.08
CA LYS A 68 -1.61 17.15 27.48
C LYS A 68 -0.50 17.47 26.47
N ILE A 69 0.14 16.47 25.87
CA ILE A 69 1.16 16.65 24.81
C ILE A 69 0.53 17.18 23.51
N LEU A 70 -0.66 16.69 23.13
CA LEU A 70 -1.34 17.10 21.91
C LEU A 70 -1.88 18.54 21.96
N PHE A 71 -2.15 19.06 23.15
CA PHE A 71 -2.82 20.36 23.34
C PHE A 71 -1.98 21.42 24.08
N THR A 72 -0.71 21.16 24.41
CA THR A 72 0.20 22.20 24.91
C THR A 72 0.76 23.04 23.76
N THR A 73 0.87 24.35 24.00
CA THR A 73 1.48 25.32 23.08
C THR A 73 2.93 24.97 22.75
N PRO A 74 3.45 25.31 21.56
CA PRO A 74 4.79 24.92 21.13
C PRO A 74 5.88 25.42 22.10
N PRO A 75 7.01 24.70 22.21
CA PRO A 75 8.07 25.04 23.15
C PRO A 75 8.65 26.42 22.85
N LYS A 76 8.99 27.16 23.91
CA LYS A 76 9.57 28.51 23.78
C LYS A 76 10.95 28.42 23.14
N ASN A 77 11.15 29.18 22.07
CA ASN A 77 12.42 29.27 21.35
C ASN A 77 13.55 29.65 22.32
N LYS A 78 14.60 28.83 22.42
CA LYS A 78 15.83 29.22 23.11
C LYS A 78 16.47 30.35 22.32
N LYS A 79 16.62 31.53 22.94
CA LYS A 79 17.35 32.65 22.34
C LYS A 79 18.83 32.28 22.36
N PHE A 80 19.37 31.88 21.21
CA PHE A 80 20.83 31.83 21.03
C PHE A 80 21.39 33.22 21.34
N GLY A 81 22.33 33.32 22.26
CA GLY A 81 22.96 34.60 22.67
C GLY A 81 23.94 35.17 21.64
N LEU A 82 23.95 34.64 20.40
CA LEU A 82 24.80 35.06 19.31
C LEU A 82 23.92 35.64 18.20
N ASP A 83 24.21 36.88 17.80
CA ASP A 83 23.48 37.56 16.73
C ASP A 83 23.48 36.72 15.45
N PHE A 84 22.27 36.44 14.93
CA PHE A 84 22.05 35.63 13.73
C PHE A 84 22.82 36.15 12.51
N HIS A 85 23.06 37.47 12.45
CA HIS A 85 23.87 38.10 11.41
C HIS A 85 25.35 37.76 11.49
N LEU A 86 25.89 37.57 12.69
CA LEU A 86 27.29 37.18 12.87
C LEU A 86 27.49 35.73 12.42
N VAL A 87 26.52 34.85 12.69
CA VAL A 87 26.51 33.48 12.19
C VAL A 87 26.45 33.47 10.65
N GLN A 88 25.58 34.28 10.04
CA GLN A 88 25.54 34.43 8.58
C GLN A 88 26.87 34.93 8.00
N LEU A 89 27.54 35.88 8.66
CA LEU A 89 28.86 36.36 8.24
C LEU A 89 29.91 35.24 8.27
N PHE A 90 29.95 34.42 9.32
CA PHE A 90 30.87 33.28 9.40
C PHE A 90 30.59 32.21 8.34
N PHE A 91 29.31 31.95 8.01
CA PHE A 91 28.95 31.01 6.95
C PHE A 91 29.31 31.51 5.54
N VAL A 92 29.35 32.82 5.32
CA VAL A 92 29.73 33.42 4.03
C VAL A 92 31.24 33.58 3.90
N CYS A 93 31.92 34.07 4.95
CA CYS A 93 33.34 34.40 4.88
C CYS A 93 34.25 33.20 5.20
N LEU A 94 33.81 32.24 6.02
CA LEU A 94 34.62 31.12 6.51
C LEU A 94 33.81 29.81 6.60
N PRO A 95 33.31 29.28 5.48
CA PRO A 95 32.38 28.15 5.46
C PRO A 95 32.99 26.87 6.06
N SER A 96 34.29 26.63 5.89
CA SER A 96 34.99 25.48 6.46
C SER A 96 35.05 25.53 8.00
N LEU A 97 35.32 26.70 8.56
CA LEU A 97 35.35 26.94 10.00
C LEU A 97 33.95 26.84 10.60
N ALA A 98 32.93 27.37 9.92
CA ALA A 98 31.54 27.29 10.36
C ALA A 98 31.05 25.83 10.47
N VAL A 99 31.35 25.00 9.47
CA VAL A 99 31.03 23.57 9.50
C VAL A 99 31.79 22.85 10.62
N TYR A 100 33.06 23.19 10.85
CA TYR A 100 33.87 22.63 11.93
C TYR A 100 33.32 22.98 13.32
N LEU A 101 32.93 24.23 13.55
CA LEU A 101 32.37 24.69 14.83
C LEU A 101 31.00 24.08 15.12
N VAL A 102 30.14 23.94 14.10
CA VAL A 102 28.84 23.26 14.24
C VAL A 102 29.05 21.78 14.55
N ALA A 103 30.01 21.12 13.90
CA ALA A 103 30.34 19.73 14.18
C ALA A 103 30.93 19.54 15.60
N GLN A 104 31.79 20.46 16.05
CA GLN A 104 32.31 20.50 17.42
C GLN A 104 31.20 20.65 18.45
N TYR A 105 30.29 21.60 18.22
CA TYR A 105 29.13 21.82 19.10
C TYR A 105 28.23 20.58 19.18
N ALA A 106 27.91 19.97 18.03
CA ALA A 106 27.12 18.75 17.98
C ALA A 106 27.80 17.58 18.71
N ARG A 107 29.12 17.39 18.53
CA ARG A 107 29.87 16.34 19.23
C ARG A 107 29.93 16.57 20.74
N HIS A 108 30.04 17.83 21.17
CA HIS A 108 30.04 18.18 22.59
C HIS A 108 28.69 17.90 23.24
N GLU A 109 27.59 18.30 22.58
CA GLU A 109 26.23 17.99 23.02
C GLU A 109 25.98 16.48 23.09
N MET A 110 26.39 15.71 22.07
CA MET A 110 26.25 14.24 22.09
C MET A 110 26.97 13.61 23.28
N LYS A 111 28.23 14.00 23.55
CA LYS A 111 28.99 13.48 24.71
C LYS A 111 28.33 13.81 26.04
N LYS A 112 27.76 15.01 26.17
CA LYS A 112 27.05 15.42 27.38
C LYS A 112 25.79 14.56 27.59
N MET A 113 25.06 14.30 26.52
CA MET A 113 23.86 13.46 26.54
C MET A 113 24.19 12.00 26.87
N ASP A 114 25.25 11.44 26.28
CA ASP A 114 25.68 10.07 26.56
C ASP A 114 26.10 9.89 28.04
N ALA A 115 26.84 10.86 28.59
CA ALA A 115 27.23 10.85 30.00
C ALA A 115 26.03 11.00 30.96
N GLU A 116 24.99 11.75 30.56
CA GLU A 116 23.75 11.85 31.34
C GLU A 116 22.93 10.55 31.28
N LEU A 117 22.91 9.86 30.14
CA LEU A 117 22.26 8.56 29.99
C LEU A 117 22.94 7.48 30.85
N GLU A 118 24.28 7.40 30.84
CA GLU A 118 25.01 6.46 31.69
C GLU A 118 24.73 6.70 33.18
N LYS A 119 24.70 7.96 33.63
CA LYS A 119 24.35 8.30 35.02
C LYS A 119 22.94 7.84 35.38
N ARG A 120 21.96 8.01 34.47
CA ARG A 120 20.58 7.57 34.70
C ARG A 120 20.45 6.05 34.74
N GLN A 121 21.14 5.32 33.88
CA GLN A 121 21.17 3.85 33.92
C GLN A 121 21.80 3.32 35.21
N ILE A 122 22.87 3.98 35.70
CA ILE A 122 23.47 3.65 36.99
C ILE A 122 22.48 3.93 38.13
N GLU A 123 21.69 5.00 38.06
CA GLU A 123 20.71 5.33 39.08
C GLU A 123 19.49 4.37 39.07
N GLU A 124 18.98 4.02 37.90
CA GLU A 124 17.89 3.04 37.75
C GLU A 124 18.32 1.65 38.17
N SER A 125 19.51 1.20 37.79
CA SER A 125 20.04 -0.10 38.24
C SER A 125 20.26 -0.14 39.76
N LYS A 126 20.64 0.97 40.39
CA LYS A 126 20.69 1.07 41.86
C LYS A 126 19.30 1.01 42.49
N LYS A 127 18.29 1.67 41.92
CA LYS A 127 16.90 1.61 42.41
C LYS A 127 16.32 0.21 42.28
N LEU A 128 16.54 -0.46 41.14
CA LEU A 128 16.10 -1.84 40.91
C LEU A 128 16.75 -2.81 41.90
N LYS A 129 18.07 -2.69 42.13
CA LYS A 129 18.77 -3.51 43.13
C LYS A 129 18.27 -3.26 44.55
N ALA A 130 17.99 -2.02 44.92
CA ALA A 130 17.42 -1.68 46.22
C ALA A 130 16.02 -2.28 46.41
N THR A 131 15.16 -2.21 45.37
CA THR A 131 13.82 -2.83 45.42
C THR A 131 13.88 -4.36 45.45
N GLU A 132 14.83 -4.97 44.73
CA GLU A 132 15.05 -6.43 44.80
C GLU A 132 15.53 -6.86 46.19
N GLU A 133 16.43 -6.11 46.81
CA GLU A 133 16.91 -6.38 48.18
C GLU A 133 15.80 -6.22 49.23
N GLU A 134 14.89 -5.26 49.07
CA GLU A 134 13.72 -5.11 49.95
C GLU A 134 12.73 -6.27 49.78
N VAL A 135 12.46 -6.69 48.54
CA VAL A 135 11.57 -7.84 48.26
C VAL A 135 12.16 -9.15 48.76
N LEU A 136 13.48 -9.34 48.63
CA LEU A 136 14.19 -10.52 49.13
C LEU A 136 14.20 -10.58 50.67
N LYS A 137 14.30 -9.44 51.36
CA LYS A 137 14.18 -9.38 52.84
C LYS A 137 12.78 -9.69 53.35
N SER A 138 11.74 -9.40 52.56
CA SER A 138 10.35 -9.65 52.94
C SER A 138 9.93 -11.12 52.85
N ASN A 139 10.64 -11.96 52.08
CA ASN A 139 10.27 -13.35 51.83
C ASN A 139 11.50 -14.29 51.84
N PRO A 140 11.74 -15.05 52.92
CA PRO A 140 12.94 -15.88 53.07
C PRO A 140 13.02 -17.02 52.02
N HIS A 141 11.88 -17.48 51.50
CA HIS A 141 11.81 -18.51 50.47
C HIS A 141 12.32 -18.03 49.08
N LEU A 142 12.29 -16.73 48.80
CA LEU A 142 12.79 -16.18 47.53
C LEU A 142 14.33 -16.04 47.53
N LEU A 143 14.92 -15.85 48.71
CA LEU A 143 16.37 -15.83 48.90
C LEU A 143 16.98 -17.21 48.58
N GLU A 144 16.39 -18.28 49.10
CA GLU A 144 16.85 -19.65 48.84
C GLU A 144 16.74 -20.03 47.35
N VAL A 145 15.66 -19.61 46.67
CA VAL A 145 15.48 -19.83 45.23
C VAL A 145 16.51 -19.04 44.41
N LYS A 146 16.84 -17.81 44.83
CA LYS A 146 17.86 -16.99 44.18
C LYS A 146 19.25 -17.62 44.30
N GLU A 147 19.62 -18.10 45.49
CA GLU A 147 20.90 -18.79 45.70
C GLU A 147 21.01 -20.08 44.87
N ARG A 148 19.92 -20.85 44.76
CA ARG A 148 19.86 -22.03 43.88
C ARG A 148 20.02 -21.66 42.41
N LEU A 149 19.38 -20.58 41.96
CA LEU A 149 19.54 -20.09 40.58
C LEU A 149 20.96 -19.60 40.30
N GLU A 150 21.59 -18.87 41.22
CA GLU A 150 22.99 -18.43 41.08
C GLU A 150 23.96 -19.62 41.05
N SER A 151 23.69 -20.69 41.82
CA SER A 151 24.47 -21.92 41.75
C SER A 151 24.30 -22.66 40.40
N LEU A 152 23.08 -22.66 39.86
CA LEU A 152 22.80 -23.23 38.53
C LEU A 152 23.44 -22.41 37.42
N GLU A 153 23.45 -21.08 37.52
CA GLU A 153 24.10 -20.22 36.54
C GLU A 153 25.62 -20.42 36.53
N LYS A 154 26.24 -20.56 37.71
CA LYS A 154 27.66 -20.89 37.83
C LYS A 154 27.98 -22.24 37.18
N THR A 155 27.22 -23.29 37.49
CA THR A 155 27.43 -24.62 36.88
C THR A 155 27.21 -24.61 35.36
N VAL A 156 26.22 -23.88 34.84
CA VAL A 156 26.00 -23.72 33.40
C VAL A 156 27.16 -22.97 32.75
N SER A 157 27.66 -21.90 33.38
CA SER A 157 28.81 -21.14 32.87
C SER A 157 30.08 -22.00 32.83
N GLU A 158 30.29 -22.84 33.84
CA GLU A 158 31.41 -23.77 33.94
C GLU A 158 31.33 -24.84 32.84
N ILE A 159 30.15 -25.43 32.62
CA ILE A 159 29.90 -26.37 31.51
C ILE A 159 30.15 -25.71 30.14
N VAL A 160 29.77 -24.45 29.96
CA VAL A 160 30.04 -23.71 28.71
C VAL A 160 31.53 -23.49 28.51
N THR A 161 32.27 -23.15 29.58
CA THR A 161 33.72 -22.99 29.51
C THR A 161 34.45 -24.32 29.28
N GLU A 162 34.02 -25.40 29.93
CA GLU A 162 34.55 -26.75 29.69
C GLU A 162 34.24 -27.25 28.29
N SER A 163 33.03 -26.99 27.78
CA SER A 163 32.64 -27.31 26.41
C SER A 163 33.45 -26.52 25.38
N LYS A 164 33.83 -25.27 25.70
CA LYS A 164 34.70 -24.45 24.85
C LYS A 164 36.14 -24.99 24.88
N ASN A 165 36.66 -25.32 26.06
CA ASN A 165 37.98 -25.93 26.22
C ASN A 165 38.09 -27.31 25.54
N GLN A 166 37.03 -28.13 25.58
CA GLN A 166 36.96 -29.42 24.87
C GLN A 166 36.94 -29.24 23.34
N ARG A 167 36.27 -28.19 22.83
CA ARG A 167 36.32 -27.84 21.40
C ARG A 167 37.72 -27.38 20.99
N ASP A 168 38.35 -26.53 21.79
CA ASP A 168 39.69 -26.00 21.52
C ASP A 168 40.75 -27.13 21.58
N MET A 169 40.63 -28.08 22.51
CA MET A 169 41.46 -29.29 22.57
C MET A 169 41.24 -30.26 21.39
N LYS A 170 40.02 -30.31 20.82
CA LYS A 170 39.71 -31.14 19.65
C LYS A 170 40.27 -30.52 18.36
N VAL A 171 40.25 -29.20 18.26
CA VAL A 171 40.87 -28.43 17.16
C VAL A 171 42.40 -28.56 17.19
N LEU A 172 43.03 -28.56 18.37
CA LEU A 172 44.47 -28.80 18.52
C LEU A 172 44.90 -30.22 18.08
N LYS A 173 44.10 -31.25 18.38
CA LYS A 173 44.37 -32.65 17.94
C LYS A 173 44.16 -32.90 16.45
N GLN A 174 43.32 -32.11 15.78
CA GLN A 174 43.16 -32.17 14.32
C GLN A 174 44.31 -31.49 13.59
N ASN A 175 44.84 -30.38 14.13
CA ASN A 175 45.96 -29.67 13.52
C ASN A 175 47.32 -30.41 13.66
N GLU A 176 47.52 -31.22 14.71
CA GLU A 176 48.73 -32.07 14.83
C GLU A 176 48.74 -33.26 13.85
N ASN A 177 47.57 -33.79 13.48
CA ASN A 177 47.48 -34.89 12.51
C ASN A 177 47.69 -34.41 11.06
N ASP A 178 47.25 -33.19 10.74
CA ASP A 178 47.43 -32.60 9.41
C ASP A 178 48.87 -32.11 9.14
N GLN A 179 49.68 -31.88 10.19
CA GLN A 179 51.11 -31.57 10.05
C GLN A 179 52.01 -32.81 9.89
N LYS A 180 51.53 -34.03 10.20
CA LYS A 180 52.30 -35.28 10.03
C LYS A 180 52.14 -35.94 8.65
N GLN A 181 51.24 -35.47 7.79
CA GLN A 181 51.05 -36.00 6.43
C GLN A 181 51.61 -35.11 5.30
N ARG A 182 52.26 -33.98 5.61
CA ARG A 182 52.82 -33.04 4.62
C ARG A 182 54.35 -33.00 4.50
N ALA A 183 55.06 -33.97 5.09
CA ALA A 183 56.53 -34.04 5.09
C ALA A 183 57.13 -35.23 4.28
N SER A 184 56.37 -35.86 3.38
CA SER A 184 56.87 -36.84 2.40
C SER A 184 55.93 -36.82 1.19
N SER A 185 56.27 -36.52 -0.05
CA SER A 185 57.54 -36.38 -0.78
C SER A 185 57.24 -35.60 -2.08
N THR A 186 58.24 -34.96 -2.68
CA THR A 186 58.15 -34.10 -3.87
C THR A 186 59.00 -34.64 -5.03
N ALA A 187 58.45 -34.55 -6.27
CA ALA A 187 59.07 -34.54 -7.61
C ALA A 187 59.60 -35.90 -8.20
N VAL A 188 59.56 -36.22 -9.51
CA VAL A 188 59.66 -35.49 -10.81
C VAL A 188 58.99 -36.29 -11.98
N GLU A 189 58.52 -35.59 -13.03
CA GLU A 189 58.04 -35.95 -14.41
C GLU A 189 59.04 -36.72 -15.35
N PRO A 190 58.82 -37.07 -16.66
CA PRO A 190 57.68 -36.85 -17.61
C PRO A 190 57.28 -38.01 -18.61
N SER A 191 56.13 -37.81 -19.30
CA SER A 191 55.76 -38.20 -20.70
C SER A 191 55.44 -39.65 -21.16
N SER A 192 54.25 -39.85 -21.75
CA SER A 192 54.00 -40.32 -23.15
C SER A 192 52.62 -41.01 -23.38
N ASN A 193 52.28 -41.08 -24.68
CA ASN A 193 51.02 -41.35 -25.38
C ASN A 193 50.19 -42.63 -25.11
N LYS A 194 48.87 -42.48 -25.34
CA LYS A 194 47.88 -43.34 -26.06
C LYS A 194 47.46 -44.75 -25.54
N GLN A 195 46.14 -44.95 -25.74
CA GLN A 195 45.38 -46.17 -26.08
C GLN A 195 44.80 -47.07 -24.97
N ALA A 196 43.46 -47.00 -24.90
CA ALA A 196 42.47 -48.09 -24.89
C ALA A 196 42.77 -49.39 -24.11
N SER A 197 41.89 -49.75 -23.16
CA SER A 197 40.84 -50.77 -23.39
C SER A 197 40.12 -51.21 -22.09
N ASN A 198 38.80 -51.37 -22.25
CA ASN A 198 37.89 -52.36 -21.68
C ASN A 198 37.57 -52.47 -20.16
N LYS A 199 36.23 -52.44 -19.98
CA LYS A 199 35.35 -53.35 -19.23
C LYS A 199 34.82 -52.92 -17.85
N GLN A 200 33.49 -52.73 -17.90
CA GLN A 200 32.47 -53.31 -17.04
C GLN A 200 32.00 -52.56 -15.78
N GLU A 201 30.67 -52.38 -15.82
CA GLU A 201 29.70 -52.45 -14.74
C GLU A 201 29.22 -51.16 -14.03
N THR A 202 28.08 -50.70 -14.55
CA THR A 202 26.78 -50.69 -13.87
C THR A 202 26.52 -49.70 -12.70
N GLN A 203 25.58 -48.80 -13.03
CA GLN A 203 24.53 -48.17 -12.21
C GLN A 203 24.90 -47.04 -11.23
N GLN A 204 24.71 -45.83 -11.75
CA GLN A 204 24.14 -44.70 -11.02
C GLN A 204 22.63 -44.64 -11.26
N VAL A 205 21.84 -44.33 -10.23
CA VAL A 205 20.51 -43.75 -10.38
C VAL A 205 20.47 -42.44 -9.61
N GLU A 206 20.44 -41.35 -10.36
CA GLU A 206 20.00 -40.02 -9.91
C GLU A 206 18.63 -39.76 -10.55
N ASN A 207 17.69 -39.21 -9.78
CA ASN A 207 16.37 -38.85 -10.28
C ASN A 207 16.04 -37.40 -9.85
N GLN A 208 15.86 -36.54 -10.85
CA GLN A 208 15.22 -35.23 -10.84
C GLN A 208 14.66 -35.05 -12.27
N LYS A 209 13.56 -34.38 -12.62
CA LYS A 209 12.47 -33.66 -11.96
C LYS A 209 11.61 -33.10 -13.12
N ALA A 210 10.34 -32.78 -12.82
CA ALA A 210 9.43 -31.84 -13.49
C ALA A 210 8.74 -32.26 -14.81
N THR A 211 7.39 -32.32 -14.86
CA THR A 211 6.34 -31.26 -15.00
C THR A 211 6.19 -30.74 -16.45
N GLN A 212 5.03 -30.97 -17.10
CA GLN A 212 4.00 -29.95 -17.38
C GLN A 212 2.91 -30.41 -18.38
N ASP A 213 1.69 -30.03 -18.00
CA ASP A 213 0.40 -29.82 -18.68
C ASP A 213 0.39 -29.54 -20.20
N GLY A 214 -0.75 -29.88 -20.85
CA GLY A 214 -1.21 -29.19 -22.07
C GLY A 214 -2.19 -29.95 -22.95
N SER A 215 -3.41 -29.43 -23.06
CA SER A 215 -4.63 -29.93 -23.73
C SER A 215 -4.68 -29.87 -25.29
N THR A 216 -5.74 -30.51 -25.86
CA THR A 216 -6.45 -30.24 -27.15
C THR A 216 -5.69 -30.53 -28.45
N SER A 217 -6.26 -30.96 -29.58
CA SER A 217 -7.59 -31.34 -30.09
C SER A 217 -7.37 -31.95 -31.50
N ASP A 218 -8.43 -32.51 -32.09
CA ASP A 218 -8.66 -32.63 -33.54
C ASP A 218 -8.12 -33.84 -34.33
N ALA A 219 -9.06 -34.74 -34.60
CA ALA A 219 -9.50 -35.25 -35.91
C ALA A 219 -8.52 -35.35 -37.09
N ASN A 220 -8.56 -36.54 -37.69
CA ASN A 220 -8.27 -36.86 -39.09
C ASN A 220 -6.81 -36.78 -39.56
N PHE A 221 -6.09 -37.87 -39.31
CA PHE A 221 -5.08 -38.35 -40.25
C PHE A 221 -5.19 -39.87 -40.39
N ILE A 222 -6.14 -40.30 -41.24
CA ILE A 222 -6.10 -41.64 -41.85
C ILE A 222 -5.21 -41.49 -43.08
N HIS A 223 -4.05 -42.16 -43.09
CA HIS A 223 -3.65 -43.11 -44.14
C HIS A 223 -2.21 -43.61 -43.90
N GLN A 224 -2.01 -44.88 -44.23
CA GLN A 224 -0.75 -45.65 -44.22
C GLN A 224 -0.28 -46.20 -42.86
N ILE A 225 -1.04 -47.15 -42.30
CA ILE A 225 -0.43 -48.23 -41.49
C ILE A 225 0.02 -49.32 -42.48
N PRO A 226 1.29 -49.74 -42.50
CA PRO A 226 1.74 -50.84 -43.36
C PRO A 226 0.99 -52.12 -42.99
N ALA A 227 0.55 -52.88 -44.00
CA ALA A 227 -0.19 -54.14 -43.89
C ALA A 227 0.50 -55.26 -43.08
N VAL A 228 1.62 -54.97 -42.42
CA VAL A 228 2.37 -55.87 -41.53
C VAL A 228 1.85 -55.81 -40.09
N LEU A 229 1.19 -54.72 -39.66
CA LEU A 229 0.65 -54.64 -38.29
C LEU A 229 -0.73 -55.31 -38.14
N LEU A 230 -1.49 -55.45 -39.23
CA LEU A 230 -2.82 -56.06 -39.20
C LEU A 230 -2.78 -57.59 -39.13
N THR A 231 -1.64 -58.21 -39.46
CA THR A 231 -1.42 -59.66 -39.34
C THR A 231 -0.94 -60.07 -37.94
N ILE A 232 -0.51 -59.13 -37.09
CA ILE A 232 -0.04 -59.41 -35.72
C ILE A 232 -1.18 -59.24 -34.68
N MET A 233 -2.32 -58.65 -35.05
CA MET A 233 -3.44 -58.41 -34.13
C MET A 233 -4.63 -59.38 -34.29
N ALA A 234 -4.47 -60.46 -35.06
CA ALA A 234 -5.55 -61.42 -35.30
C ALA A 234 -5.55 -62.63 -34.33
N ASP A 235 -4.52 -62.80 -33.49
CA ASP A 235 -4.41 -63.90 -32.53
C ASP A 235 -3.89 -63.44 -31.15
N GLU A 236 -4.47 -62.39 -30.56
CA GLU A 236 -4.46 -62.26 -29.10
C GLU A 236 -5.89 -62.53 -28.59
N GLU A 237 -6.11 -63.75 -28.09
CA GLU A 237 -7.23 -64.08 -27.23
C GLU A 237 -7.40 -62.98 -26.17
N PRO A 238 -8.64 -62.56 -25.83
CA PRO A 238 -8.83 -61.59 -24.76
C PRO A 238 -8.26 -62.18 -23.47
N LYS A 239 -7.07 -61.72 -23.06
CA LYS A 239 -6.47 -62.04 -21.77
C LYS A 239 -7.56 -61.83 -20.73
N SER A 240 -7.95 -62.90 -20.03
CA SER A 240 -8.99 -62.86 -19.03
C SER A 240 -8.65 -61.77 -18.03
N LEU A 241 -9.54 -60.79 -17.86
CA LEU A 241 -9.32 -59.72 -16.89
C LEU A 241 -9.07 -60.36 -15.53
N ASP A 242 -7.95 -60.00 -14.90
CA ASP A 242 -7.62 -60.48 -13.56
C ASP A 242 -8.84 -60.28 -12.64
N TYR A 243 -9.43 -61.38 -12.18
CA TYR A 243 -10.63 -61.35 -11.34
C TYR A 243 -10.27 -60.76 -9.97
N VAL A 244 -10.42 -59.45 -9.85
CA VAL A 244 -10.25 -58.74 -8.58
C VAL A 244 -11.55 -58.89 -7.79
N ASN A 245 -11.45 -59.59 -6.66
CA ASN A 245 -12.57 -59.79 -5.75
C ASN A 245 -13.25 -58.44 -5.40
N GLU A 246 -14.57 -58.38 -5.49
CA GLU A 246 -15.39 -57.18 -5.28
C GLU A 246 -15.07 -56.47 -3.96
N ILE A 247 -14.72 -57.24 -2.92
CA ILE A 247 -14.34 -56.73 -1.60
C ILE A 247 -13.09 -55.83 -1.68
N VAL A 248 -12.13 -56.18 -2.54
CA VAL A 248 -10.89 -55.41 -2.74
C VAL A 248 -11.19 -54.09 -3.46
N LEU A 249 -12.08 -54.10 -4.45
CA LEU A 249 -12.52 -52.89 -5.16
C LEU A 249 -13.29 -51.94 -4.22
N LYS A 250 -14.19 -52.48 -3.39
CA LYS A 250 -14.91 -51.71 -2.35
C LYS A 250 -13.95 -51.07 -1.34
N LYS A 251 -12.90 -51.78 -0.93
CA LYS A 251 -11.85 -51.24 -0.03
C LYS A 251 -11.05 -50.12 -0.69
N ARG A 252 -10.67 -50.25 -1.96
CA ARG A 252 -9.95 -49.19 -2.71
C ARG A 252 -10.79 -47.92 -2.84
N LYS A 253 -12.05 -48.07 -3.26
CA LYS A 253 -12.99 -46.95 -3.37
C LYS A 253 -13.22 -46.26 -2.02
N ASN A 254 -13.41 -47.02 -0.94
CA ASN A 254 -13.55 -46.45 0.40
C ASN A 254 -12.28 -45.68 0.84
N ASN A 255 -11.09 -46.17 0.52
CA ASN A 255 -9.83 -45.48 0.83
C ASN A 255 -9.66 -44.19 -0.01
N GLU A 256 -10.01 -44.24 -1.29
CA GLU A 256 -10.00 -43.06 -2.18
C GLU A 256 -11.01 -42.01 -1.71
N ASP A 257 -12.24 -42.42 -1.41
CA ASP A 257 -13.29 -41.55 -0.87
C ASP A 257 -12.87 -40.94 0.47
N TRP A 258 -12.21 -41.72 1.34
CA TRP A 258 -11.68 -41.22 2.60
C TRP A 258 -10.56 -40.19 2.37
N ALA A 259 -9.65 -40.44 1.43
CA ALA A 259 -8.58 -39.51 1.06
C ALA A 259 -9.14 -38.21 0.46
N ILE A 260 -10.18 -38.30 -0.37
CA ILE A 260 -10.90 -37.16 -0.95
C ILE A 260 -11.56 -36.33 0.16
N ARG A 261 -12.36 -36.95 1.05
CA ARG A 261 -13.01 -36.25 2.18
C ARG A 261 -11.99 -35.59 3.10
N ARG A 262 -10.86 -36.25 3.37
CA ARG A 262 -9.77 -35.69 4.20
C ARG A 262 -9.16 -34.46 3.54
N ARG A 263 -8.91 -34.51 2.23
CA ARG A 263 -8.42 -33.38 1.43
C ARG A 263 -9.41 -32.23 1.43
N GLU A 264 -10.69 -32.49 1.24
CA GLU A 264 -11.75 -31.48 1.27
C GLU A 264 -11.89 -30.82 2.65
N GLN A 265 -11.85 -31.59 3.74
CA GLN A 265 -11.86 -31.04 5.09
C GLN A 265 -10.64 -30.16 5.37
N LEU A 266 -9.45 -30.56 4.93
CA LEU A 266 -8.25 -29.73 5.03
C LEU A 266 -8.39 -28.45 4.21
N GLN A 267 -8.90 -28.54 2.98
CA GLN A 267 -9.19 -27.36 2.17
C GLN A 267 -10.21 -26.44 2.83
N GLN A 268 -11.27 -26.99 3.44
CA GLN A 268 -12.26 -26.21 4.18
C GLN A 268 -11.66 -25.55 5.43
N ARG A 269 -10.79 -26.25 6.18
CA ARG A 269 -10.07 -25.68 7.33
C ARG A 269 -9.13 -24.57 6.92
N VAL A 270 -8.38 -24.74 5.82
CA VAL A 270 -7.52 -23.69 5.25
C VAL A 270 -8.34 -22.52 4.72
N LYS A 271 -9.51 -22.78 4.11
CA LYS A 271 -10.45 -21.72 3.68
C LYS A 271 -11.01 -20.96 4.88
N LYS A 272 -11.35 -21.66 5.97
CA LYS A 272 -11.84 -21.07 7.23
C LYS A 272 -10.77 -20.27 7.96
N SER A 273 -9.55 -20.80 8.09
CA SER A 273 -8.43 -20.06 8.68
C SER A 273 -8.02 -18.84 7.84
N LYS A 274 -8.25 -18.88 6.51
CA LYS A 274 -8.11 -17.71 5.64
C LYS A 274 -9.27 -16.72 5.76
N SER A 275 -10.51 -17.18 6.02
CA SER A 275 -11.69 -16.32 6.15
C SER A 275 -11.79 -15.64 7.52
N ASP A 276 -11.32 -16.31 8.57
CA ASP A 276 -11.39 -15.83 9.96
C ASP A 276 -10.24 -14.87 10.30
N ASN A 277 -9.66 -14.23 9.29
CA ASN A 277 -8.83 -13.05 9.47
C ASN A 277 -9.76 -11.87 9.75
N PHE A 278 -10.26 -11.76 10.99
CA PHE A 278 -10.53 -10.44 11.56
C PHE A 278 -9.17 -9.73 11.61
N VAL A 279 -8.76 -9.13 10.49
CA VAL A 279 -7.52 -8.37 10.37
C VAL A 279 -7.71 -7.14 11.26
N ILE A 280 -7.37 -7.28 12.53
CA ILE A 280 -7.23 -6.14 13.44
C ILE A 280 -6.17 -5.27 12.80
N LYS A 281 -6.60 -4.10 12.32
CA LYS A 281 -5.69 -3.15 11.68
C LYS A 281 -4.63 -2.75 12.70
N LYS A 282 -3.36 -2.78 12.28
CA LYS A 282 -2.26 -2.29 13.12
C LYS A 282 -2.41 -0.78 13.34
N PRO A 283 -1.97 -0.23 14.49
CA PRO A 283 -1.92 1.22 14.73
C PRO A 283 -1.29 2.01 13.58
N GLU A 284 -0.20 1.49 13.02
CA GLU A 284 0.50 2.05 11.85
C GLU A 284 -0.39 2.21 10.62
N GLN A 285 -1.31 1.26 10.38
CA GLN A 285 -2.22 1.32 9.24
C GLN A 285 -3.22 2.47 9.38
N PHE A 286 -3.70 2.74 10.59
CA PHE A 286 -4.58 3.89 10.84
C PHE A 286 -3.86 5.21 10.59
N ILE A 287 -2.60 5.33 11.05
CA ILE A 287 -1.76 6.51 10.82
C ILE A 287 -1.54 6.70 9.31
N ARG A 288 -1.21 5.62 8.59
CA ARG A 288 -1.01 5.65 7.14
C ARG A 288 -2.28 6.07 6.41
N GLU A 289 -3.43 5.47 6.73
CA GLU A 289 -4.71 5.83 6.14
C GLU A 289 -5.07 7.30 6.38
N TYR A 290 -4.81 7.82 7.59
CA TYR A 290 -5.04 9.23 7.90
C TYR A 290 -4.13 10.13 7.06
N ARG A 291 -2.82 9.86 7.03
CA ARG A 291 -1.85 10.62 6.20
C ARG A 291 -2.22 10.59 4.72
N ASP A 292 -2.60 9.43 4.20
CA ASP A 292 -3.01 9.27 2.80
C ASP A 292 -4.28 10.08 2.47
N ARG A 293 -5.24 10.17 3.40
CA ARG A 293 -6.44 11.01 3.26
C ARG A 293 -6.11 12.50 3.25
N GLU A 294 -5.22 12.96 4.12
CA GLU A 294 -4.77 14.37 4.14
C GLU A 294 -4.03 14.73 2.84
N ILE A 295 -3.15 13.84 2.37
CA ILE A 295 -2.45 14.01 1.09
C ILE A 295 -3.44 14.06 -0.08
N ASP A 296 -4.48 13.22 -0.09
CA ASP A 296 -5.53 13.24 -1.10
C ASP A 296 -6.27 14.59 -1.12
N LEU A 297 -6.64 15.12 0.05
CA LEU A 297 -7.28 16.44 0.17
C LEU A 297 -6.38 17.56 -0.38
N ILE A 298 -5.09 17.54 -0.04
CA ILE A 298 -4.12 18.52 -0.54
C ILE A 298 -4.04 18.43 -2.06
N LYS A 299 -3.87 17.22 -2.62
CA LYS A 299 -3.81 16.98 -4.07
C LYS A 299 -5.10 17.42 -4.77
N MET A 300 -6.26 17.13 -4.19
CA MET A 300 -7.56 17.56 -4.70
C MET A 300 -7.66 19.09 -4.75
N LYS A 301 -7.24 19.80 -3.69
CA LYS A 301 -7.20 21.27 -3.67
C LYS A 301 -6.25 21.82 -4.73
N HIS A 302 -5.09 21.21 -4.95
CA HIS A 302 -4.18 21.62 -6.03
C HIS A 302 -4.78 21.40 -7.41
N ARG A 303 -5.47 20.27 -7.65
CA ARG A 303 -6.17 20.02 -8.93
C ARG A 303 -7.26 21.05 -9.20
N ALA A 304 -8.05 21.40 -8.18
CA ALA A 304 -9.11 22.40 -8.28
C ALA A 304 -8.61 23.80 -8.67
N LYS A 305 -7.34 24.12 -8.39
CA LYS A 305 -6.71 25.39 -8.75
C LYS A 305 -6.12 25.39 -10.16
N ARG A 306 -6.00 24.23 -10.82
CA ARG A 306 -5.41 24.16 -12.16
C ARG A 306 -6.40 24.74 -13.17
N PRO A 307 -5.99 25.68 -14.04
CA PRO A 307 -6.87 26.22 -15.05
C PRO A 307 -7.33 25.11 -15.99
N ILE A 308 -8.64 25.05 -16.25
CA ILE A 308 -9.20 24.16 -17.26
C ILE A 308 -8.85 24.78 -18.62
N LYS A 309 -8.11 24.04 -19.45
CA LYS A 309 -7.79 24.51 -20.80
C LYS A 309 -9.09 24.52 -21.62
N SER A 310 -9.45 25.68 -22.17
CA SER A 310 -10.68 25.87 -22.96
C SER A 310 -10.80 24.88 -24.13
N SER A 311 -9.68 24.44 -24.71
CA SER A 311 -9.65 23.44 -25.79
C SER A 311 -10.20 22.05 -25.39
N SER A 312 -10.24 21.72 -24.09
CA SER A 312 -10.84 20.48 -23.61
C SER A 312 -12.37 20.46 -23.65
N LEU A 313 -13.01 21.62 -23.76
CA LEU A 313 -14.47 21.79 -23.85
C LEU A 313 -15.02 21.48 -25.25
N SER A 314 -14.17 21.57 -26.28
CA SER A 314 -14.62 21.66 -27.67
C SER A 314 -14.82 20.31 -28.38
N GLN A 315 -14.57 19.18 -27.70
CA GLN A 315 -14.48 17.88 -28.38
C GLN A 315 -15.83 17.18 -28.47
N SER A 316 -16.65 17.17 -27.42
CA SER A 316 -18.02 16.65 -27.48
C SER A 316 -18.90 17.14 -26.33
N LYS A 317 -20.22 17.07 -26.53
CA LYS A 317 -21.24 17.47 -25.53
C LYS A 317 -21.47 16.40 -24.45
N LEU A 318 -21.10 15.16 -24.71
CA LEU A 318 -21.41 13.99 -23.88
C LEU A 318 -20.13 13.35 -23.32
N LEU A 319 -20.14 13.05 -22.03
CA LEU A 319 -19.07 12.36 -21.33
C LEU A 319 -19.57 11.03 -20.78
N PHE A 320 -18.79 9.99 -20.97
CA PHE A 320 -18.98 8.73 -20.23
C PHE A 320 -17.91 8.61 -19.17
N VAL A 321 -18.36 8.36 -17.93
CA VAL A 321 -17.51 8.44 -16.74
C VAL A 321 -17.56 7.10 -16.01
N ILE A 322 -16.39 6.48 -15.83
CA ILE A 322 -16.22 5.17 -15.21
C ILE A 322 -15.38 5.30 -13.94
N ARG A 323 -15.88 4.75 -12.83
CA ARG A 323 -15.08 4.64 -11.60
C ARG A 323 -14.14 3.44 -11.66
N ILE A 324 -12.84 3.68 -11.55
CA ILE A 324 -11.81 2.63 -11.58
C ILE A 324 -11.36 2.24 -10.17
N GLN A 325 -11.31 3.21 -9.25
CA GLN A 325 -10.67 3.03 -7.95
C GLN A 325 -11.64 2.70 -6.80
N GLY A 326 -11.09 2.12 -5.72
CA GLY A 326 -11.83 1.67 -4.54
C GLY A 326 -12.32 2.74 -3.59
N LYS A 327 -12.85 2.35 -2.42
CA LYS A 327 -13.43 3.26 -1.41
C LYS A 327 -12.47 3.62 -0.27
N THR A 328 -11.48 2.80 0.02
CA THR A 328 -10.64 2.93 1.22
C THR A 328 -9.69 4.12 1.14
N ASP A 329 -9.15 4.40 -0.05
CA ASP A 329 -8.04 5.34 -0.24
C ASP A 329 -8.47 6.78 -0.57
N MET A 330 -9.65 7.24 -0.13
CA MET A 330 -10.16 8.57 -0.51
C MET A 330 -10.55 9.43 0.68
N HIS A 331 -10.24 10.72 0.58
CA HIS A 331 -10.74 11.70 1.53
C HIS A 331 -12.28 11.78 1.48
N PRO A 332 -12.99 12.04 2.60
CA PRO A 332 -14.45 12.16 2.62
C PRO A 332 -15.03 13.19 1.63
N GLN A 333 -14.31 14.28 1.34
CA GLN A 333 -14.74 15.27 0.34
C GLN A 333 -14.74 14.69 -1.08
N THR A 334 -13.67 13.99 -1.47
CA THR A 334 -13.58 13.28 -2.75
C THR A 334 -14.69 12.23 -2.88
N ARG A 335 -14.98 11.52 -1.79
CA ARG A 335 -16.08 10.55 -1.73
C ARG A 335 -17.45 11.21 -1.94
N LYS A 336 -17.69 12.37 -1.34
CA LYS A 336 -18.93 13.14 -1.50
C LYS A 336 -19.12 13.55 -2.97
N LEU A 337 -18.05 13.98 -3.65
CA LEU A 337 -18.08 14.33 -5.07
C LEU A 337 -18.43 13.11 -5.95
N LEU A 338 -17.79 11.96 -5.74
CA LEU A 338 -18.12 10.74 -6.49
C LEU A 338 -19.58 10.28 -6.26
N TYR A 339 -20.09 10.44 -5.04
CA TYR A 339 -21.48 10.09 -4.73
C TYR A 339 -22.47 11.05 -5.38
N SER A 340 -22.13 12.33 -5.54
CA SER A 340 -22.94 13.28 -6.30
C SER A 340 -23.04 12.89 -7.78
N LEU A 341 -21.98 12.30 -8.35
CA LEU A 341 -21.97 11.74 -9.70
C LEU A 341 -22.63 10.34 -9.79
N ARG A 342 -23.15 9.80 -8.68
CA ARG A 342 -23.75 8.45 -8.56
C ARG A 342 -22.77 7.28 -8.71
N LEU A 343 -21.46 7.54 -8.70
CA LEU A 343 -20.39 6.54 -8.83
C LEU A 343 -20.04 5.89 -7.48
N ARG A 344 -20.90 5.00 -6.98
CA ARG A 344 -20.76 4.40 -5.64
C ARG A 344 -19.87 3.15 -5.57
N ARG A 345 -19.90 2.29 -6.60
CA ARG A 345 -19.16 1.02 -6.64
C ARG A 345 -18.03 1.11 -7.67
N LYS A 346 -16.99 0.27 -7.56
CA LYS A 346 -15.96 0.19 -8.61
C LYS A 346 -16.60 -0.33 -9.90
N PHE A 347 -16.05 0.07 -11.04
CA PHE A 347 -16.54 -0.27 -12.38
C PHE A 347 -18.02 0.10 -12.58
N THR A 348 -18.44 1.23 -11.99
CA THR A 348 -19.73 1.83 -12.34
C THR A 348 -19.53 2.93 -13.36
N GLY A 349 -20.43 2.99 -14.34
CA GLY A 349 -20.43 3.96 -15.43
C GLY A 349 -21.65 4.88 -15.37
N VAL A 350 -21.48 6.16 -15.67
CA VAL A 350 -22.59 7.14 -15.76
C VAL A 350 -22.34 8.08 -16.93
N PHE A 351 -23.41 8.42 -17.66
CA PHE A 351 -23.40 9.50 -18.66
C PHE A 351 -23.51 10.86 -17.98
N LEU A 352 -22.68 11.81 -18.39
CA LEU A 352 -22.71 13.20 -17.92
C LEU A 352 -22.70 14.15 -19.11
N LYS A 353 -23.42 15.26 -18.97
CA LYS A 353 -23.30 16.40 -19.87
C LYS A 353 -21.96 17.10 -19.65
N ALA A 354 -21.30 17.50 -20.74
CA ALA A 354 -20.10 18.34 -20.71
C ALA A 354 -20.50 19.78 -20.32
N ASN A 355 -20.51 20.05 -19.02
CA ASN A 355 -20.69 21.38 -18.44
C ASN A 355 -19.42 21.76 -17.67
N ASP A 356 -19.12 23.06 -17.57
CA ASP A 356 -17.96 23.56 -16.83
C ASP A 356 -17.92 23.04 -15.39
N ARG A 357 -19.06 23.10 -14.69
CA ARG A 357 -19.21 22.55 -13.34
C ARG A 357 -18.90 21.06 -13.26
N ASN A 358 -19.34 20.27 -14.25
CA ASN A 358 -19.10 18.83 -14.26
C ASN A 358 -17.61 18.55 -14.50
N LEU A 359 -16.96 19.33 -15.36
CA LEU A 359 -15.53 19.23 -15.63
C LEU A 359 -14.68 19.64 -14.43
N GLU A 360 -15.05 20.68 -13.69
CA GLU A 360 -14.40 21.04 -12.42
C GLU A 360 -14.49 19.91 -11.38
N VAL A 361 -15.66 19.26 -11.28
CA VAL A 361 -15.85 18.12 -10.38
C VAL A 361 -14.97 16.95 -10.84
N LEU A 362 -14.96 16.65 -12.15
CA LEU A 362 -14.13 15.59 -12.73
C LEU A 362 -12.63 15.84 -12.53
N GLN A 363 -12.17 17.08 -12.62
CA GLN A 363 -10.78 17.46 -12.36
C GLN A 363 -10.38 17.19 -10.89
N LYS A 364 -11.30 17.40 -9.94
CA LYS A 364 -11.08 17.08 -8.52
C LYS A 364 -11.00 15.57 -8.28
N VAL A 365 -11.87 14.78 -8.93
CA VAL A 365 -11.96 13.32 -8.75
C VAL A 365 -11.17 12.50 -9.78
N GLU A 366 -10.37 13.18 -10.60
CA GLU A 366 -9.58 12.63 -11.70
C GLU A 366 -8.83 11.32 -11.37
N PRO A 367 -8.14 11.14 -10.22
CA PRO A 367 -7.35 9.92 -10.00
C PRO A 367 -8.20 8.67 -9.75
N TYR A 368 -9.50 8.83 -9.49
CA TYR A 368 -10.42 7.73 -9.16
C TYR A 368 -11.25 7.27 -10.35
N VAL A 369 -11.26 8.07 -11.42
CA VAL A 369 -12.22 8.00 -12.51
C VAL A 369 -11.47 8.05 -13.84
N ALA A 370 -11.90 7.25 -14.81
CA ALA A 370 -11.61 7.51 -16.22
C ALA A 370 -12.85 8.07 -16.88
N TYR A 371 -12.66 9.02 -17.79
CA TYR A 371 -13.76 9.53 -18.60
C TYR A 371 -13.29 9.81 -20.02
N GLY A 372 -14.24 9.92 -20.93
CA GLY A 372 -13.98 10.24 -22.33
C GLY A 372 -15.27 10.42 -23.11
N TYR A 373 -15.15 10.43 -24.43
CA TYR A 373 -16.24 10.70 -25.35
C TYR A 373 -16.80 9.38 -25.91
N PRO A 374 -18.02 8.98 -25.51
CA PRO A 374 -18.60 7.75 -26.00
C PRO A 374 -19.07 7.91 -27.46
N ASN A 375 -18.90 6.87 -28.26
CA ASN A 375 -19.49 6.77 -29.59
C ASN A 375 -20.95 6.28 -29.50
N LEU A 376 -21.78 6.55 -30.50
CA LEU A 376 -23.17 6.08 -30.59
C LEU A 376 -23.26 4.56 -30.43
N LYS A 377 -22.32 3.81 -31.02
CA LYS A 377 -22.21 2.35 -30.84
C LYS A 377 -22.05 1.95 -29.38
N SER A 378 -21.15 2.62 -28.65
CA SER A 378 -20.90 2.34 -27.23
C SER A 378 -22.09 2.74 -26.35
N VAL A 379 -22.78 3.83 -26.67
CA VAL A 379 -24.03 4.22 -25.99
C VAL A 379 -25.10 3.16 -26.18
N ASN A 380 -25.34 2.73 -27.42
CA ASN A 380 -26.27 1.66 -27.76
C ASN A 380 -25.97 0.39 -26.96
N GLU A 381 -24.75 -0.13 -27.07
CA GLU A 381 -24.38 -1.36 -26.37
C GLU A 381 -24.57 -1.28 -24.85
N LEU A 382 -24.25 -0.14 -24.24
CA LEU A 382 -24.45 0.07 -22.81
C LEU A 382 -25.93 0.05 -22.41
N VAL A 383 -26.78 0.75 -23.17
CA VAL A 383 -28.21 0.83 -22.89
C VAL A 383 -28.88 -0.54 -23.12
N TYR A 384 -28.62 -1.21 -24.24
CA TYR A 384 -29.23 -2.51 -24.53
C TYR A 384 -28.72 -3.63 -23.60
N LYS A 385 -27.41 -3.72 -23.34
CA LYS A 385 -26.84 -4.86 -22.58
C LYS A 385 -26.88 -4.67 -21.08
N LYS A 386 -26.72 -3.42 -20.61
CA LYS A 386 -26.53 -3.10 -19.19
C LYS A 386 -27.51 -2.04 -18.66
N GLY A 387 -28.44 -1.59 -19.50
CA GLY A 387 -29.45 -0.60 -19.13
C GLY A 387 -30.41 -1.16 -18.10
N LEU A 388 -30.43 -0.51 -16.95
CA LEU A 388 -31.38 -0.78 -15.88
C LEU A 388 -32.12 0.52 -15.59
N ALA A 389 -33.44 0.44 -15.57
CA ALA A 389 -34.32 1.54 -15.21
C ALA A 389 -34.63 1.51 -13.73
N LYS A 390 -34.80 2.71 -13.16
CA LYS A 390 -35.40 2.90 -11.86
C LYS A 390 -36.87 3.28 -12.04
N PHE A 391 -37.74 2.29 -11.93
CA PHE A 391 -39.19 2.48 -12.02
C PHE A 391 -39.84 2.13 -10.68
N ASN A 392 -40.71 3.00 -10.15
CA ASN A 392 -41.37 2.79 -8.85
C ASN A 392 -40.44 2.40 -7.69
N LYS A 393 -39.21 2.97 -7.67
CA LYS A 393 -38.13 2.65 -6.72
C LYS A 393 -37.57 1.23 -6.80
N GLN A 394 -38.05 0.41 -7.73
CA GLN A 394 -37.50 -0.89 -8.06
C GLN A 394 -36.53 -0.79 -9.25
N LEU A 395 -35.70 -1.80 -9.40
CA LEU A 395 -34.71 -1.89 -10.48
C LEU A 395 -35.25 -2.86 -11.53
N CYS A 396 -35.56 -2.36 -12.72
CA CYS A 396 -36.15 -3.13 -13.80
C CYS A 396 -35.21 -3.11 -15.02
N PRO A 397 -35.01 -4.24 -15.71
CA PRO A 397 -34.32 -4.24 -17.00
C PRO A 397 -35.16 -3.51 -18.06
N LEU A 398 -34.48 -2.91 -19.05
CA LEU A 398 -35.12 -2.26 -20.19
C LEU A 398 -35.51 -3.28 -21.26
N THR A 399 -36.49 -4.13 -20.94
CA THR A 399 -36.99 -5.16 -21.88
C THR A 399 -38.17 -4.65 -22.70
N ASP A 400 -39.11 -3.94 -22.07
CA ASP A 400 -40.36 -3.49 -22.70
C ASP A 400 -40.40 -1.96 -22.83
N ASN A 401 -40.84 -1.48 -23.99
CA ASN A 401 -41.01 -0.05 -24.26
C ASN A 401 -42.07 0.61 -23.34
N ASN A 402 -43.06 -0.17 -22.88
CA ASN A 402 -44.11 0.30 -21.98
C ASN A 402 -43.53 0.90 -20.68
N ILE A 403 -42.41 0.37 -20.16
CA ILE A 403 -41.77 0.87 -18.93
C ILE A 403 -41.20 2.27 -19.16
N ILE A 404 -40.69 2.53 -20.37
CA ILE A 404 -40.09 3.80 -20.77
C ILE A 404 -41.19 4.81 -20.99
N GLU A 405 -42.22 4.46 -21.75
CA GLU A 405 -43.38 5.33 -22.02
C GLU A 405 -44.08 5.75 -20.72
N GLN A 406 -44.29 4.83 -19.78
CA GLN A 406 -44.89 5.17 -18.48
C GLN A 406 -44.03 6.12 -17.64
N ALA A 407 -42.71 6.06 -17.77
CA ALA A 407 -41.79 6.88 -16.97
C ALA A 407 -41.42 8.22 -17.62
N LEU A 408 -41.35 8.26 -18.95
CA LEU A 408 -40.81 9.38 -19.73
C LEU A 408 -41.75 9.84 -20.86
N GLY A 409 -42.98 9.30 -20.94
CA GLY A 409 -43.97 9.67 -21.95
C GLY A 409 -44.32 11.16 -21.93
N GLU A 410 -44.25 11.81 -20.77
CA GLU A 410 -44.40 13.26 -20.61
C GLU A 410 -43.37 14.06 -21.43
N HIS A 411 -42.19 13.47 -21.64
CA HIS A 411 -41.07 14.05 -22.38
C HIS A 411 -41.00 13.58 -23.84
N LYS A 412 -42.04 12.89 -24.33
CA LYS A 412 -42.12 12.31 -25.69
C LYS A 412 -41.02 11.28 -25.98
N ILE A 413 -40.60 10.54 -24.94
CA ILE A 413 -39.62 9.45 -25.07
C ILE A 413 -40.40 8.15 -24.88
N ILE A 414 -40.57 7.38 -25.96
CA ILE A 414 -41.48 6.23 -25.98
C ILE A 414 -40.70 4.92 -26.00
N CYS A 415 -39.62 4.85 -26.78
CA CYS A 415 -38.84 3.64 -26.96
C CYS A 415 -37.40 3.74 -26.43
N ILE A 416 -36.68 2.61 -26.47
CA ILE A 416 -35.26 2.52 -26.10
C ILE A 416 -34.41 3.36 -27.05
N GLU A 417 -34.76 3.37 -28.34
CA GLU A 417 -34.04 4.12 -29.37
C GLU A 417 -34.10 5.63 -29.10
N ASP A 418 -35.25 6.14 -28.64
CA ASP A 418 -35.40 7.53 -28.22
C ASP A 418 -34.49 7.85 -27.04
N VAL A 419 -34.39 6.94 -26.06
CA VAL A 419 -33.47 7.08 -24.91
C VAL A 419 -32.02 7.19 -25.38
N VAL A 420 -31.59 6.33 -26.29
CA VAL A 420 -30.23 6.38 -26.86
C VAL A 420 -30.01 7.70 -27.59
N ASN A 421 -30.96 8.09 -28.45
CA ASN A 421 -30.86 9.31 -29.25
C ASN A 421 -30.77 10.56 -28.36
N GLU A 422 -31.59 10.64 -27.32
CA GLU A 422 -31.60 11.73 -26.34
C GLU A 422 -30.28 11.81 -25.58
N ILE A 423 -29.68 10.65 -25.23
CA ILE A 423 -28.37 10.59 -24.58
C ILE A 423 -27.26 11.03 -25.53
N ALA A 424 -27.21 10.47 -26.73
CA ALA A 424 -26.14 10.70 -27.71
C ALA A 424 -26.07 12.18 -28.13
N ASN A 425 -27.22 12.80 -28.36
CA ASN A 425 -27.30 14.20 -28.77
C ASN A 425 -27.28 15.19 -27.59
N VAL A 426 -27.44 14.69 -26.36
CA VAL A 426 -27.61 15.51 -25.14
C VAL A 426 -28.79 16.47 -25.31
N GLY A 427 -29.98 15.89 -25.49
CA GLY A 427 -31.21 16.64 -25.71
C GLY A 427 -31.72 17.40 -24.46
N PRO A 428 -32.90 18.04 -24.56
CA PRO A 428 -33.47 18.85 -23.49
C PRO A 428 -33.80 18.06 -22.22
N HIS A 429 -34.21 16.80 -22.37
CA HIS A 429 -34.65 15.92 -21.28
C HIS A 429 -33.56 14.92 -20.85
N PHE A 430 -32.30 15.23 -21.17
CA PHE A 430 -31.14 14.39 -20.85
C PHE A 430 -31.03 14.08 -19.35
N LYS A 431 -31.41 15.01 -18.48
CA LYS A 431 -31.25 14.88 -17.03
C LYS A 431 -32.26 13.87 -16.47
N GLU A 432 -33.48 13.90 -16.98
CA GLU A 432 -34.60 13.05 -16.63
C GLU A 432 -34.28 11.61 -17.08
N VAL A 433 -33.84 11.43 -18.33
CA VAL A 433 -33.35 10.14 -18.84
C VAL A 433 -32.18 9.61 -18.02
N CYS A 434 -31.20 10.46 -17.72
CA CYS A 434 -30.08 10.05 -16.89
C CYS A 434 -30.52 9.64 -15.48
N HIS A 435 -31.55 10.27 -14.89
CA HIS A 435 -32.06 9.91 -13.57
C HIS A 435 -32.85 8.60 -13.59
N PHE A 436 -33.64 8.39 -14.64
CA PHE A 436 -34.36 7.16 -14.91
C PHE A 436 -33.40 5.97 -15.04
N LEU A 437 -32.29 6.15 -15.77
CA LEU A 437 -31.24 5.16 -15.86
C LEU A 437 -30.44 5.03 -14.57
N CYS A 438 -30.25 3.80 -14.14
CA CYS A 438 -29.30 3.47 -13.09
C CYS A 438 -27.86 3.54 -13.60
N PRO A 439 -26.88 3.80 -12.71
CA PRO A 439 -25.47 3.67 -13.06
C PRO A 439 -25.16 2.28 -13.62
N PHE A 440 -24.52 2.23 -14.78
CA PHE A 440 -24.18 0.98 -15.47
C PHE A 440 -23.17 0.19 -14.63
N SER A 441 -23.46 -1.08 -14.39
CA SER A 441 -22.53 -2.00 -13.72
C SER A 441 -21.66 -2.69 -14.76
N LEU A 442 -20.41 -2.27 -14.90
CA LEU A 442 -19.47 -2.78 -15.89
C LEU A 442 -18.62 -3.92 -15.31
N ASN A 443 -18.15 -4.80 -16.19
CA ASN A 443 -17.27 -5.89 -15.80
C ASN A 443 -15.83 -5.40 -15.64
N LYS A 444 -15.03 -6.11 -14.84
CA LYS A 444 -13.60 -5.80 -14.71
C LYS A 444 -12.90 -6.20 -16.02
N PRO A 445 -12.19 -5.29 -16.70
CA PRO A 445 -11.46 -5.65 -17.90
C PRO A 445 -10.20 -6.43 -17.51
N GLU A 446 -9.98 -7.58 -18.13
CA GLU A 446 -8.90 -8.49 -17.72
C GLU A 446 -7.49 -7.89 -17.90
N LYS A 447 -7.26 -7.16 -19.00
CA LYS A 447 -5.93 -6.62 -19.38
C LYS A 447 -5.89 -5.11 -19.62
N ALA A 448 -7.02 -4.40 -19.57
CA ALA A 448 -7.09 -3.00 -20.01
C ALA A 448 -6.74 -1.97 -18.92
N LEU A 449 -6.77 -2.36 -17.64
CA LEU A 449 -6.55 -1.45 -16.51
C LEU A 449 -5.43 -1.98 -15.61
N GLN A 450 -4.43 -1.13 -15.36
CA GLN A 450 -3.33 -1.43 -14.44
C GLN A 450 -3.67 -1.08 -12.98
N GLY A 451 -4.76 -0.35 -12.75
CA GLY A 451 -5.20 0.12 -11.44
C GLY A 451 -4.38 1.31 -10.92
N LYS A 452 -3.64 2.02 -11.78
CA LYS A 452 -2.77 3.13 -11.37
C LYS A 452 -3.54 4.45 -11.31
N LYS A 453 -3.33 5.24 -10.26
CA LYS A 453 -3.92 6.60 -10.07
C LYS A 453 -3.22 7.70 -10.91
N LYS A 454 -2.29 7.30 -11.79
CA LYS A 454 -1.62 8.22 -12.71
C LYS A 454 -2.57 8.61 -13.85
N PRO A 455 -2.49 9.85 -14.37
CA PRO A 455 -3.33 10.24 -15.48
C PRO A 455 -2.97 9.45 -16.74
N PHE A 456 -3.92 9.30 -17.65
CA PHE A 456 -3.78 8.49 -18.84
C PHE A 456 -2.66 8.97 -19.77
N ARG A 457 -2.45 10.29 -19.86
CA ARG A 457 -1.35 10.91 -20.61
C ARG A 457 0.04 10.46 -20.16
N ASP A 458 0.19 10.09 -18.89
CA ASP A 458 1.44 9.61 -18.30
C ASP A 458 1.53 8.08 -18.29
N GLY A 459 0.71 7.39 -19.13
CA GLY A 459 0.62 5.93 -19.16
C GLY A 459 -0.11 5.32 -17.96
N GLY A 460 -0.93 6.11 -17.26
CA GLY A 460 -1.81 5.62 -16.20
C GLY A 460 -3.19 5.25 -16.70
N ASP A 461 -4.13 5.05 -15.78
CA ASP A 461 -5.51 4.66 -16.13
C ASP A 461 -6.55 5.78 -15.96
N SER A 462 -6.20 6.84 -15.23
CA SER A 462 -7.15 7.82 -14.71
C SER A 462 -7.25 9.09 -15.56
N GLY A 463 -8.32 9.86 -15.38
CA GLY A 463 -8.57 11.10 -16.12
C GLY A 463 -9.16 10.91 -17.52
N ASN A 464 -8.94 11.90 -18.38
CA ASN A 464 -9.51 11.95 -19.72
C ASN A 464 -8.76 11.03 -20.71
N ARG A 465 -9.48 10.09 -21.33
CA ARG A 465 -8.99 9.19 -22.40
C ARG A 465 -9.40 9.64 -23.80
N GLY A 466 -10.22 10.67 -23.94
CA GLY A 466 -10.81 11.07 -25.21
C GLY A 466 -11.63 9.93 -25.82
N ASP A 467 -11.38 9.61 -27.09
CA ASP A 467 -12.12 8.58 -27.84
C ASP A 467 -11.69 7.14 -27.49
N GLN A 468 -10.51 6.96 -26.90
CA GLN A 468 -10.01 5.64 -26.46
C GLN A 468 -10.80 5.07 -25.27
N ILE A 469 -11.77 5.84 -24.74
CA ILE A 469 -12.74 5.31 -23.79
C ILE A 469 -13.61 4.22 -24.42
N ASN A 470 -13.87 4.28 -25.72
CA ASN A 470 -14.74 3.33 -26.42
C ASN A 470 -14.13 1.93 -26.42
N ASP A 471 -12.81 1.83 -26.58
CA ASP A 471 -12.07 0.57 -26.49
C ASP A 471 -12.14 -0.03 -25.08
N LEU A 472 -12.10 0.82 -24.05
CA LEU A 472 -12.24 0.39 -22.67
C LEU A 472 -13.66 -0.12 -22.40
N VAL A 473 -14.68 0.62 -22.86
CA VAL A 473 -16.09 0.22 -22.70
C VAL A 473 -16.35 -1.11 -23.39
N SER A 474 -15.84 -1.29 -24.61
CA SER A 474 -16.00 -2.54 -25.37
C SER A 474 -15.41 -3.75 -24.64
N LYS A 475 -14.29 -3.57 -23.93
CA LYS A 475 -13.65 -4.62 -23.10
C LYS A 475 -14.34 -4.87 -21.76
N MET A 476 -15.14 -3.92 -21.28
CA MET A 476 -15.87 -4.01 -20.01
C MET A 476 -17.34 -4.42 -20.19
N ASN A 477 -17.80 -4.49 -21.44
CA ASN A 477 -19.17 -4.86 -21.78
C ASN A 477 -19.45 -6.33 -21.55
#